data_AF-A0A2N9FM76-F1
#
_entry.id   AF-A0A2N9FM76-F1
#
_cell.length_a   1.000
_cell.length_b   1.000
_cell.length_c   1.000
_cell.angle_alpha   90.00
_cell.angle_beta   90.00
_cell.angle_gamma   90.00
#
_symmetry.space_group_name_H-M   'P 1'
#
loop_
_entity.id
_entity.type
_entity.pdbx_description
1 polymer ?
#
loop_
_entity_poly.entity_id
_entity_poly.type
_entity_poly.pdbx_seq_one_letter_code
_entity_poly.pdbx_strand_id
1 'polypeptide(L)'
;MFFLQLPPTVPMIKRAPTANDQKVTDSSRPPGGAHTVKKACALNELPEGFMGKMLVYRSGAIKLKLGDTFYDVSPGLDRVFSQDVVAINTAAKHCCVVGELSKHASVTPNLDSILDSIDDL
;
A
#
# COMPACT_ATOMS: atom_id res chain seq x y z
N MET A 1 10.36 11.80 11.86
CA MET A 1 9.59 10.67 11.30
C MET A 1 8.69 11.17 10.15
N PHE A 2 8.26 10.32 9.22
CA PHE A 2 7.30 10.68 8.17
C PHE A 2 5.93 10.07 8.46
N PHE A 3 4.86 10.81 8.20
CA PHE A 3 3.51 10.29 8.12
C PHE A 3 3.04 10.31 6.68
N LEU A 4 2.62 9.16 6.18
CA LEU A 4 2.07 8.97 4.85
C LEU A 4 0.57 8.73 4.97
N GLN A 5 -0.24 9.62 4.40
CA GLN A 5 -1.67 9.40 4.27
C GLN A 5 -1.93 8.60 2.99
N LEU A 6 -2.32 7.34 3.13
CA LEU A 6 -2.73 6.50 1.99
C LEU A 6 -4.24 6.58 1.76
N PRO A 7 -4.70 6.24 0.54
CA PRO A 7 -6.11 6.00 0.30
C PRO A 7 -6.62 4.85 1.20
N PRO A 8 -7.90 4.89 1.62
CA PRO A 8 -8.48 3.86 2.51
C PRO A 8 -8.36 2.44 1.95
N THR A 9 -8.39 2.33 0.63
CA THR A 9 -8.22 1.09 -0.11
C THR A 9 -7.17 1.26 -1.19
N VAL A 10 -6.33 0.23 -1.35
CA VAL A 10 -5.35 0.16 -2.42
C VAL A 10 -5.68 -1.02 -3.34
N PRO A 11 -5.61 -0.86 -4.68
CA PRO A 11 -5.76 -1.98 -5.59
C PRO A 11 -4.50 -2.84 -5.46
N MET A 12 -4.64 -4.04 -4.92
CA MET A 12 -3.58 -5.03 -4.95
C MET A 12 -4.04 -6.31 -5.64
N ILE A 13 -3.11 -6.92 -6.34
CA ILE A 13 -3.26 -8.26 -6.87
C ILE A 13 -2.99 -9.19 -5.69
N LYS A 14 -4.04 -9.74 -5.07
CA LYS A 14 -3.86 -10.87 -4.15
C LYS A 14 -3.46 -12.08 -4.98
N ARG A 15 -2.20 -12.52 -4.87
CA ARG A 15 -1.84 -13.86 -5.31
C ARG A 15 -2.50 -14.82 -4.33
N ALA A 16 -3.41 -15.67 -4.82
CA ALA A 16 -3.99 -16.71 -3.99
C ALA A 16 -2.86 -17.55 -3.38
N PRO A 17 -2.95 -17.94 -2.09
CA PRO A 17 -1.95 -18.82 -1.51
C PRO A 17 -1.95 -20.12 -2.33
N THR A 18 -0.80 -20.48 -2.89
CA THR A 18 -0.59 -21.83 -3.40
C THR A 18 -0.68 -22.75 -2.20
N ALA A 19 -1.81 -23.43 -2.05
CA ALA A 19 -1.97 -24.52 -1.11
C ALA A 19 -1.03 -25.65 -1.52
N ASN A 20 0.19 -25.63 -1.00
CA ASN A 20 1.07 -26.77 -1.01
C ASN A 20 0.89 -27.45 0.34
N ASP A 21 -0.14 -28.31 0.42
CA ASP A 21 -0.31 -29.45 1.34
C ASP A 21 -1.80 -29.76 1.55
N GLN A 22 -2.36 -30.62 0.70
CA GLN A 22 -3.20 -31.76 1.09
C GLN A 22 -3.72 -32.55 -0.12
N LYS A 23 -3.12 -33.73 -0.29
CA LYS A 23 -3.64 -35.00 -0.81
C LYS A 23 -4.99 -35.01 -1.56
N VAL A 24 -4.89 -35.20 -2.87
CA VAL A 24 -5.72 -36.02 -3.78
C VAL A 24 -7.12 -36.42 -3.29
N THR A 25 -8.17 -35.89 -3.92
CA THR A 25 -9.29 -36.68 -4.45
C THR A 25 -9.83 -36.00 -5.72
N ASP A 26 -10.09 -36.83 -6.73
CA ASP A 26 -10.53 -36.55 -8.09
C ASP A 26 -11.61 -35.46 -8.28
N SER A 27 -11.41 -34.56 -9.26
CA SER A 27 -12.06 -34.64 -10.59
C SER A 27 -12.01 -33.31 -11.36
N SER A 28 -11.47 -33.41 -12.59
CA SER A 28 -11.74 -32.62 -13.81
C SER A 28 -11.98 -31.09 -13.73
N ARG A 29 -10.94 -30.29 -14.05
CA ARG A 29 -11.04 -29.05 -14.84
C ARG A 29 -9.67 -28.63 -15.41
N PRO A 30 -9.62 -28.01 -16.61
CA PRO A 30 -8.36 -27.74 -17.31
C PRO A 30 -7.52 -26.65 -16.60
N PRO A 31 -6.19 -26.59 -16.82
CA PRO A 31 -5.32 -25.60 -16.21
C PRO A 31 -5.48 -24.26 -16.94
N GLY A 32 -6.57 -23.55 -16.65
CA GLY A 32 -6.88 -22.25 -17.22
C GLY A 32 -6.57 -21.13 -16.22
N GLY A 33 -5.48 -20.40 -16.47
CA GLY A 33 -5.17 -19.05 -15.98
C GLY A 33 -5.56 -18.70 -14.55
N ALA A 34 -4.57 -18.49 -13.67
CA ALA A 34 -4.79 -17.81 -12.40
C ALA A 34 -5.45 -16.44 -12.67
N HIS A 35 -6.77 -16.34 -12.51
CA HIS A 35 -7.49 -15.08 -12.58
C HIS A 35 -7.00 -14.21 -11.43
N THR A 36 -6.10 -13.28 -11.72
CA THR A 36 -5.68 -12.23 -10.80
C THR A 36 -6.85 -11.29 -10.60
N VAL A 37 -7.71 -11.57 -9.61
CA VAL A 37 -8.79 -10.65 -9.23
C VAL A 37 -8.14 -9.46 -8.53
N LYS A 38 -8.19 -8.29 -9.17
CA LYS A 38 -7.83 -7.02 -8.52
C LYS A 38 -8.87 -6.75 -7.43
N LYS A 39 -8.49 -6.91 -6.17
CA LYS A 39 -9.37 -6.63 -5.02
C LYS A 39 -8.87 -5.38 -4.32
N ALA A 40 -9.81 -4.49 -3.95
CA ALA A 40 -9.52 -3.40 -3.03
C ALA A 40 -9.12 -4.00 -1.67
N CYS A 41 -7.93 -3.63 -1.17
CA CYS A 41 -7.40 -4.12 0.10
C CYS A 41 -7.14 -2.94 1.03
N ALA A 42 -7.41 -3.12 2.33
CA ALA A 42 -6.95 -2.19 3.36
C ALA A 42 -5.46 -2.41 3.64
N LEU A 43 -4.79 -1.40 4.21
CA LEU A 43 -3.34 -1.45 4.49
C LEU A 43 -2.93 -2.62 5.40
N ASN A 44 -3.78 -2.99 6.36
CA ASN A 44 -3.55 -4.10 7.29
C ASN A 44 -3.75 -5.50 6.68
N GLU A 45 -4.28 -5.60 5.46
CA GLU A 45 -4.41 -6.87 4.73
C GLU A 45 -3.22 -7.16 3.81
N LEU A 46 -2.26 -6.24 3.75
CA LEU A 46 -1.11 -6.35 2.88
C LEU A 46 -0.06 -7.27 3.49
N PRO A 47 0.71 -8.00 2.66
CA PRO A 47 1.78 -8.85 3.16
C PRO A 47 2.80 -8.00 3.91
N GLU A 48 3.28 -8.55 5.02
CA GLU A 48 4.34 -7.93 5.80
C GLU A 48 5.64 -7.83 4.97
N GLY A 49 6.45 -6.81 5.27
CA GLY A 49 7.73 -6.61 4.61
C GLY A 49 7.64 -5.72 3.36
N PHE A 50 8.11 -6.22 2.22
CA PHE A 50 8.24 -5.41 1.01
C PHE A 50 6.87 -5.16 0.34
N MET A 51 6.45 -3.89 0.32
CA MET A 51 5.17 -3.48 -0.25
C MET A 51 5.30 -2.85 -1.64
N GLY A 52 6.44 -2.23 -1.94
CA GLY A 52 6.59 -1.42 -3.15
C GLY A 52 7.84 -0.54 -3.15
N LYS A 53 7.89 0.40 -4.10
CA LYS A 53 9.04 1.28 -4.31
C LYS A 53 8.60 2.74 -4.29
N MET A 54 9.40 3.59 -3.66
CA MET A 54 9.33 5.05 -3.81
C MET A 54 10.25 5.46 -4.98
N LEU A 55 9.71 6.22 -5.94
CA LEU A 55 10.41 6.69 -7.13
C LEU A 55 10.56 8.21 -7.04
N VAL A 56 11.79 8.69 -7.06
CA VAL A 56 12.11 10.13 -7.14
C VAL A 56 12.62 10.44 -8.54
N TYR A 57 11.87 11.25 -9.28
CA TYR A 57 12.20 11.63 -10.65
C TYR A 57 13.19 12.79 -10.67
N ARG A 58 13.92 12.95 -11.78
CA ARG A 58 14.84 14.09 -11.97
C ARG A 58 14.14 15.45 -11.86
N SER A 59 12.84 15.51 -12.17
CA SER A 59 12.00 16.70 -12.01
C SER A 59 11.68 17.04 -10.55
N GLY A 60 12.02 16.17 -9.60
CA GLY A 60 11.60 16.27 -8.21
C GLY A 60 10.23 15.67 -7.91
N ALA A 61 9.47 15.26 -8.94
CA ALA A 61 8.23 14.53 -8.73
C ALA A 61 8.50 13.21 -8.01
N ILE A 62 7.60 12.82 -7.10
CA ILE A 62 7.70 11.59 -6.32
C ILE A 62 6.48 10.73 -6.62
N LYS A 63 6.72 9.45 -6.93
CA LYS A 63 5.66 8.44 -7.08
C LYS A 63 5.90 7.25 -6.17
N LEU A 64 4.84 6.66 -5.65
CA LEU A 64 4.87 5.39 -4.93
C LEU A 64 4.30 4.31 -5.85
N LYS A 65 5.06 3.25 -6.09
CA LYS A 65 4.58 2.05 -6.80
C LYS A 65 4.26 0.96 -5.79
N LEU A 66 2.98 0.60 -5.66
CA LEU A 66 2.51 -0.54 -4.86
C LEU A 66 1.93 -1.60 -5.81
N GLY A 67 2.56 -2.77 -5.87
CA GLY A 67 2.27 -3.75 -6.93
C GLY A 67 2.50 -3.13 -8.31
N ASP A 68 1.47 -3.14 -9.15
CA ASP A 68 1.49 -2.53 -10.50
C ASP A 68 0.90 -1.11 -10.55
N THR A 69 0.35 -0.62 -9.44
CA THR A 69 -0.33 0.67 -9.38
C THR A 69 0.65 1.77 -8.98
N PHE A 70 0.59 2.90 -9.69
CA PHE A 70 1.32 4.11 -9.36
C PHE A 70 0.43 5.11 -8.61
N TYR A 71 1.04 5.76 -7.62
CA TYR A 71 0.45 6.82 -6.83
C TYR A 71 1.35 8.04 -6.87
N ASP A 72 0.75 9.22 -6.89
CA ASP A 72 1.45 10.47 -6.74
C ASP A 72 1.64 10.76 -5.24
N VAL A 73 2.83 11.23 -4.88
CA VAL A 73 3.18 11.56 -3.50
C VAL A 73 3.46 13.05 -3.42
N SER A 74 2.60 13.76 -2.71
CA SER A 74 2.70 15.20 -2.51
C SER A 74 3.04 15.52 -1.06
N PRO A 75 3.88 16.54 -0.79
CA PRO A 75 4.10 17.01 0.57
C PRO A 75 2.77 17.47 1.19
N GLY A 76 2.55 17.13 2.45
CA GLY A 76 1.43 17.63 3.22
C GLY A 76 1.67 19.06 3.70
N LEU A 77 0.67 19.64 4.36
CA LEU A 77 0.78 20.94 5.00
C LEU A 77 1.87 20.95 6.07
N ASP A 78 2.65 22.02 6.09
CA ASP A 78 3.59 22.31 7.17
C ASP A 78 2.84 22.43 8.50
N ARG A 79 3.40 21.81 9.54
CA ARG A 79 2.79 21.79 10.88
C ARG A 79 3.33 22.97 11.67
N VAL A 80 2.41 23.74 12.25
CA VAL A 80 2.72 24.88 13.14
C VAL A 80 2.85 24.45 14.61
N PHE A 81 2.76 23.16 14.90
CA PHE A 81 2.85 22.58 16.24
C PHE A 81 3.61 21.26 16.21
N SER A 82 4.30 20.96 17.31
CA SER A 82 5.01 19.69 17.48
C SER A 82 4.03 18.54 17.70
N GLN A 83 4.37 17.37 17.17
CA GLN A 83 3.55 16.17 17.22
C GLN A 83 4.44 14.97 17.49
N ASP A 84 4.05 14.13 18.45
CA ASP A 84 4.82 12.94 18.79
C ASP A 84 4.03 11.66 18.48
N VAL A 85 4.75 10.65 17.98
CA VAL A 85 4.23 9.29 17.87
C VAL A 85 4.55 8.55 19.17
N VAL A 86 3.53 7.95 19.76
CA VAL A 86 3.63 7.25 21.04
C VAL A 86 3.15 5.80 20.89
N ALA A 87 3.94 4.86 21.40
CA ALA A 87 3.54 3.46 21.51
C ALA A 87 2.95 3.20 22.90
N ILE A 88 1.71 2.70 22.94
CA ILE A 88 0.99 2.41 24.18
C ILE A 88 0.68 0.92 24.24
N ASN A 89 1.22 0.24 25.25
CA ASN A 89 0.86 -1.13 25.60
C ASN A 89 0.03 -1.10 26.88
N THR A 90 -1.27 -1.32 26.75
CA THR A 90 -2.22 -1.25 27.87
C THR A 90 -2.11 -2.44 28.82
N ALA A 91 -1.72 -3.62 28.34
CA ALA A 91 -1.56 -4.83 29.15
C ALA A 91 -0.37 -4.71 30.12
N ALA A 92 0.78 -4.26 29.61
CA ALA A 92 1.97 -4.01 30.42
C ALA A 92 1.95 -2.64 31.13
N LYS A 93 0.94 -1.79 30.86
CA LYS A 93 0.86 -0.39 31.32
C LYS A 93 2.11 0.42 30.93
N HIS A 94 2.62 0.20 29.73
CA HIS A 94 3.79 0.90 29.22
C HIS A 94 3.38 1.95 28.17
N CYS A 95 4.02 3.10 28.23
CA CYS A 95 3.86 4.20 27.30
C CYS A 95 5.26 4.74 26.94
N CYS A 96 5.56 4.83 25.65
CA CYS A 96 6.88 5.27 25.17
C CYS A 96 6.74 6.22 23.98
N VAL A 97 7.45 7.34 24.03
CA VAL A 97 7.57 8.25 22.87
C VAL A 97 8.51 7.61 21.85
N VAL A 98 7.97 7.31 20.67
CA VAL A 98 8.74 6.76 19.54
C VAL A 98 9.55 7.86 18.86
N GLY A 99 8.98 9.06 18.77
CA GLY A 99 9.67 10.26 18.30
C GLY A 99 8.75 11.28 17.64
N GLU A 100 9.35 12.42 17.28
CA GLU A 100 8.63 13.54 16.68
C GLU A 100 8.26 13.30 15.21
N LEU A 101 7.03 13.66 14.89
CA LEU A 101 6.44 13.66 13.57
C LEU A 101 6.59 15.05 12.93
N SER A 102 7.63 15.20 12.11
CA SER A 102 8.00 16.49 11.51
C SER A 102 7.64 16.64 10.03
N LYS A 103 7.23 15.55 9.36
CA LYS A 103 6.95 15.54 7.92
C LYS A 103 5.71 14.73 7.60
N HIS A 104 4.83 15.31 6.78
CA HIS A 104 3.63 14.67 6.26
C HIS A 104 3.69 14.60 4.73
N ALA A 105 3.12 13.56 4.16
CA ALA A 105 2.86 13.46 2.73
C ALA A 105 1.52 12.76 2.46
N SER A 106 0.84 13.17 1.41
CA SER A 106 -0.40 12.57 0.92
C SER A 106 -0.10 11.71 -0.31
N VAL A 107 -0.62 10.49 -0.30
CA VAL A 107 -0.52 9.54 -1.41
C VAL A 107 -1.88 9.48 -2.10
N THR A 108 -1.94 9.82 -3.38
CA THR A 108 -3.17 9.82 -4.18
C THR A 108 -3.03 8.92 -5.40
N PRO A 109 -4.09 8.21 -5.83
CA PRO A 109 -4.02 7.46 -7.09
C PRO A 109 -3.63 8.38 -8.24
N ASN A 110 -2.76 7.92 -9.14
CA ASN A 110 -2.41 8.70 -10.33
C ASN A 110 -3.57 8.65 -11.31
N LEU A 111 -4.36 9.73 -11.37
CA LEU A 111 -5.57 9.80 -12.18
C LEU A 111 -5.27 9.83 -13.68
N ASP A 112 -4.22 10.54 -14.08
CA ASP A 112 -3.83 10.65 -15.50
C ASP A 112 -3.57 9.26 -16.10
N SER A 113 -2.76 8.44 -15.42
CA SER A 113 -2.46 7.07 -15.86
C SER A 113 -3.69 6.16 -15.89
N ILE A 114 -4.68 6.43 -15.03
CA ILE A 114 -5.94 5.67 -15.00
C ILE A 114 -6.81 6.09 -16.19
N LEU A 115 -6.93 7.39 -16.47
CA LEU A 115 -7.74 7.91 -17.57
C LEU A 115 -7.16 7.52 -18.93
N ASP A 116 -5.85 7.64 -19.10
CA ASP A 116 -5.15 7.23 -20.33
C ASP A 116 -5.44 5.75 -20.67
N SER A 117 -5.52 4.88 -19.65
CA SER A 117 -5.80 3.45 -19.85
C SER A 117 -7.23 3.13 -20.28
N ILE A 118 -8.16 4.08 -20.14
CA ILE A 118 -9.57 3.94 -20.54
C ILE A 118 -9.75 4.41 -21.98
N ASP A 119 -9.00 5.43 -22.43
CA ASP A 119 -9.09 5.95 -23.80
C ASP A 119 -8.52 4.97 -24.84
N ASP A 120 -7.67 4.04 -24.42
CA ASP A 120 -7.12 2.94 -25.25
C ASP A 120 -8.10 1.75 -25.43
N LEU A 121 -9.32 1.80 -24.87
CA LEU A 121 -10.35 0.74 -24.92
C LEU A 121 -11.45 1.02 -25.96
#